data_AF-A0A2V6TCX2-F1
#
_entry.id   AF-A0A2V6TCX2-F1
#
_cell.length_a   1.000
_cell.length_b   1.000
_cell.length_c   1.000
_cell.angle_alpha   90.00
_cell.angle_beta   90.00
_cell.angle_gamma   90.00
#
_symmetry.space_group_name_H-M   'P 1'
#
loop_
_entity.id
_entity.type
_entity.pdbx_description
1 polymer ?
#
loop_
_entity_poly.entity_id
_entity_poly.type
_entity_poly.pdbx_seq_one_letter_code
_entity_poly.pdbx_strand_id
1 'polypeptide(L)' 'RALDVKFKEDPQLQDAVIDTRVDAGLVTLSGQVRNAAARSRAVELARAVPGVRSVRNELTSAPLARSG' A
#
# COMPACT_ATOMS: atom_id res chain seq x y z
N ARG A 1 11.17 0.07 -10.14
CA ARG A 1 9.70 -0.12 -10.13
C ARG A 1 9.08 1.20 -9.63
N ALA A 2 8.02 1.72 -10.26
CA ALA A 2 7.51 3.08 -10.01
C ALA A 2 6.72 3.22 -8.70
N LEU A 3 6.15 2.13 -8.18
CA LEU A 3 5.38 2.12 -6.93
C LEU A 3 6.26 2.31 -5.69
N ASP A 4 7.39 1.65 -5.69
CA ASP A 4 8.34 1.58 -4.58
C ASP A 4 8.95 2.96 -4.32
N VAL A 5 9.12 3.76 -5.38
CA VAL A 5 9.54 5.17 -5.27
C VAL A 5 8.42 6.00 -4.64
N LYS A 6 7.19 5.91 -5.18
CA LYS A 6 6.03 6.65 -4.66
C LYS A 6 5.74 6.36 -3.19
N PHE A 7 5.94 5.13 -2.74
CA PHE A 7 5.74 4.76 -1.34
C PHE A 7 6.83 5.33 -0.43
N LYS A 8 8.09 5.34 -0.87
CA LYS A 8 9.19 5.94 -0.11
C LYS A 8 9.08 7.46 -0.02
N GLU A 9 8.52 8.09 -1.04
CA GLU A 9 8.29 9.54 -1.06
C GLU A 9 7.06 9.96 -0.24
N ASP A 10 6.13 9.03 0.07
CA ASP A 10 4.94 9.35 0.84
C ASP A 10 5.26 9.35 2.35
N PRO A 11 5.09 10.49 3.05
CA PRO A 11 5.45 10.60 4.46
C PRO A 11 4.72 9.63 5.38
N GLN A 12 3.52 9.16 4.98
CA GLN A 12 2.71 8.22 5.76
C GLN A 12 3.18 6.77 5.61
N LEU A 13 4.02 6.49 4.61
CA LEU A 13 4.50 5.15 4.25
C LEU A 13 6.01 4.96 4.45
N GLN A 14 6.74 5.99 4.91
CA GLN A 14 8.20 5.93 5.10
C GLN A 14 8.65 4.76 6.00
N ASP A 15 7.90 4.48 7.07
CA ASP A 15 8.17 3.37 8.00
C ASP A 15 7.45 2.06 7.62
N ALA A 16 6.74 2.03 6.50
CA ALA A 16 5.99 0.86 6.08
C ALA A 16 6.87 -0.07 5.24
N VAL A 17 6.78 -1.37 5.52
CA VAL A 17 7.41 -2.41 4.71
C VAL A 17 6.37 -2.94 3.75
N ILE A 18 6.35 -2.39 2.53
CA ILE A 18 5.38 -2.75 1.48
C ILE A 18 6.12 -3.43 0.32
N ASP A 19 5.75 -4.66 0.02
CA ASP A 19 6.12 -5.33 -1.23
C ASP A 19 5.02 -5.15 -2.27
N THR A 20 5.43 -5.00 -3.53
CA THR A 20 4.52 -4.83 -4.65
C THR A 20 4.75 -5.89 -5.73
N ARG A 21 3.66 -6.52 -6.13
CA ARG A 21 3.64 -7.43 -7.28
C ARG A 21 2.64 -6.92 -8.31
N VAL A 22 3.07 -6.79 -9.55
CA VAL A 22 2.21 -6.40 -10.66
C VAL A 22 2.10 -7.57 -11.63
N ASP A 23 0.87 -8.01 -11.90
CA ASP A 23 0.57 -9.13 -12.78
C ASP A 23 -0.63 -8.77 -13.66
N ALA A 24 -0.40 -8.61 -14.98
CA ALA A 24 -1.46 -8.30 -15.96
C ALA A 24 -2.42 -7.13 -15.58
N GLY A 25 -1.91 -6.11 -14.87
CA GLY A 25 -2.69 -4.96 -14.39
C GLY A 25 -3.35 -5.16 -13.01
N LEU A 26 -3.19 -6.32 -12.38
CA LEU A 26 -3.48 -6.56 -10.98
C LEU A 26 -2.24 -6.21 -10.14
N VAL A 27 -2.37 -5.26 -9.22
CA VAL A 27 -1.32 -4.92 -8.26
C VAL A 27 -1.67 -5.55 -6.92
N THR A 28 -0.78 -6.40 -6.40
CA THR A 28 -0.86 -6.92 -5.04
C THR A 28 0.10 -6.15 -4.15
N LEU A 29 -0.45 -5.58 -3.08
CA LEU A 29 0.30 -4.92 -2.00
C LEU A 29 0.32 -5.84 -0.79
N SER A 30 1.50 -6.21 -0.32
CA SER A 30 1.69 -7.09 0.83
C SER A 30 2.74 -6.53 1.78
N GLY A 31 2.73 -6.99 3.03
CA GLY A 31 3.65 -6.53 4.07
C GLY A 31 2.95 -5.83 5.23
N GLN A 32 3.68 -4.94 5.90
CA GLN A 32 3.31 -4.39 7.19
C GLN A 32 3.30 -2.87 7.16
N VAL A 33 2.22 -2.28 7.66
CA VAL A 33 2.03 -0.83 7.75
C VAL A 33 1.73 -0.42 9.20
N ARG A 34 2.03 0.84 9.52
CA ARG A 34 1.84 1.39 10.88
C ARG A 34 0.38 1.45 11.33
N ASN A 35 -0.56 1.69 10.41
CA ASN A 35 -1.98 1.86 10.73
C ASN A 35 -2.87 1.70 9.48
N ALA A 36 -4.20 1.74 9.69
CA ALA A 36 -5.17 1.66 8.61
C ALA A 36 -5.11 2.83 7.61
N ALA A 37 -4.70 4.03 8.06
CA ALA A 37 -4.55 5.18 7.17
C ALA A 37 -3.44 4.97 6.14
N ALA A 38 -2.27 4.49 6.59
CA ALA A 38 -1.16 4.08 5.73
C ALA A 38 -1.59 2.97 4.75
N ARG A 39 -2.36 1.98 5.24
CA ARG A 39 -2.94 0.94 4.38
C ARG A 39 -3.78 1.51 3.23
N SER A 40 -4.68 2.44 3.53
CA SER A 40 -5.52 3.10 2.51
C SER A 40 -4.69 3.94 1.55
N ARG A 41 -3.69 4.67 2.07
CA ARG A 41 -2.81 5.51 1.27
C ARG A 41 -2.00 4.71 0.24
N ALA A 42 -1.46 3.57 0.64
CA ALA A 42 -0.74 2.67 -0.27
C ALA A 42 -1.63 2.18 -1.42
N VAL A 43 -2.91 1.89 -1.15
CA VAL A 43 -3.88 1.48 -2.18
C VAL A 43 -4.19 2.62 -3.16
N GLU A 44 -4.39 3.85 -2.68
CA GLU A 44 -4.62 5.00 -3.56
C GLU A 44 -3.45 5.23 -4.52
N LEU A 45 -2.23 5.23 -3.98
CA LEU A 45 -1.02 5.42 -4.77
C LEU A 45 -0.85 4.30 -5.80
N ALA A 46 -1.18 3.05 -5.45
CA ALA A 46 -1.20 1.93 -6.38
C ALA A 46 -2.22 2.10 -7.50
N ARG A 47 -3.44 2.55 -7.19
CA ARG A 47 -4.49 2.81 -8.18
C ARG A 47 -4.14 3.97 -9.12
N ALA A 48 -3.37 4.94 -8.64
CA ALA A 48 -2.93 6.09 -9.42
C ALA A 48 -1.82 5.76 -10.44
N VAL A 49 -1.34 4.51 -10.50
CA VAL A 49 -0.35 4.10 -11.49
C VAL A 49 -1.02 3.77 -12.82
N PRO A 50 -0.58 4.36 -13.95
CA PRO A 50 -1.11 4.03 -15.27
C PRO A 50 -0.98 2.53 -15.58
N GLY A 51 -2.05 1.92 -16.07
CA GLY A 51 -2.11 0.49 -16.40
C GLY A 51 -2.59 -0.42 -15.25
N VAL A 52 -2.82 0.13 -14.06
CA VAL A 52 -3.43 -0.63 -12.95
C VAL A 52 -4.94 -0.76 -13.17
N ARG A 53 -5.41 -2.01 -13.26
CA ARG A 53 -6.81 -2.37 -13.43
C ARG A 53 -7.46 -2.75 -12.09
N SER A 54 -6.69 -3.31 -11.17
CA SER A 54 -7.17 -3.73 -9.86
C SER A 54 -6.04 -3.71 -8.84
N VAL A 55 -6.39 -3.45 -7.59
CA VAL A 55 -5.43 -3.46 -6.47
C VAL A 55 -5.93 -4.42 -5.40
N ARG A 56 -5.15 -5.46 -5.13
CA ARG A 56 -5.32 -6.39 -4.03
C ARG A 56 -4.51 -5.91 -2.83
N ASN A 57 -5.18 -5.74 -1.70
CA ASN A 57 -4.60 -5.21 -0.49
C ASN A 57 -4.47 -6.29 0.59
N GLU A 58 -3.29 -6.88 0.69
CA GLU A 58 -2.89 -7.87 1.70
C GLU A 58 -2.01 -7.25 2.79
N LEU A 59 -2.01 -5.91 2.91
CA LEU A 59 -1.26 -5.21 3.95
C LEU A 59 -1.88 -5.47 5.32
N THR A 60 -1.01 -5.78 6.27
CA THR A 60 -1.38 -5.92 7.68
C THR A 60 -0.99 -4.66 8.43
N SER A 61 -1.96 -4.06 9.11
CA SER A 61 -1.70 -2.99 10.07
C SER A 61 -1.79 -3.56 11.47
N ALA A 62 -0.92 -3.11 12.38
CA ALA A 62 -1.19 -3.30 13.80
C ALA A 62 -2.62 -2.82 14.08
N PRO A 63 -3.46 -3.64 14.75
CA PRO A 63 -4.83 -3.26 15.00
C PRO A 63 -4.79 -1.95 15.78
N LEU A 64 -5.44 -0.92 15.23
CA LEU A 64 -5.86 0.21 16.03
C LEU A 64 -6.73 -0.42 17.12
N ALA A 65 -6.20 -0.52 18.33
CA ALA A 65 -6.94 -0.99 19.48
C ALA A 65 -8.28 -0.25 19.46
N ARG A 66 -9.37 -1.03 19.45
CA ARG A 66 -10.74 -0.54 19.43
C ARG A 66 -10.85 0.59 20.45
N SER A 67 -11.07 1.80 19.96
CA SER A 67 -11.58 2.90 20.77
C SER A 67 -13.06 2.64 21.00
N GLY A 68 -13.44 2.43 22.27
CA GLY A 68 -14.81 2.51 22.76
C GLY A 68 -15.47 1.16 22.99
#